data_AF-A0A496XNR9-F1
#
_entry.id   AF-A0A496XNR9-F1
#
_cell.length_a   1.000
_cell.length_b   1.000
_cell.length_c   1.000
_cell.angle_alpha   90.00
_cell.angle_beta   90.00
_cell.angle_gamma   90.00
#
_symmetry.space_group_name_H-M   'P 1'
#
loop_
_entity.id
_entity.type
_entity.pdbx_description
1 polymer ?
#
loop_
_entity_poly.entity_id
_entity_poly.type
_entity_poly.pdbx_seq_one_letter_code
_entity_poly.pdbx_strand_id
1 'polypeptide(L)'
;MTNFFRLVSVLLGLFSTCNTLADALITNRSMFATTIAEYYIQQDQVRVELEIGMHDLPAFRNLMPDEIYEKMGNPPRPYAERVAEFFVKDLVIATREGALGGRLLEIGPRARIRRDPISGEELPVAAEDEETIIAAVLSYALQGRPPQLIFSPPRNNPMPNIGFVVYHNTVAVNDFRFLGQPVVLNLDWHDPWYTAFEQRTMRRSYFAPMSGFLYVEPFEVRKEIIVRPKDMQRWVDLGLAEADIIAADQRGAILEKISSFLMARQPVTINGEPATPILERANFLSRTLKSSMVVEAGVDINLDGAVIGVIFVYPVPSLPDNATMTWDMFDERTALVPAAAVDEAGPFKTYLEPDYAVLEWQNFLLNPTIPGLIDLASPPSAAAQWLYIARWWALGLVLVSVVVWRRSKSNTSAVASVCGLLVVGLSFILGKPLAPPSAATEKVVIDLLRNVYQAFDYREESDIYDTLERSVGGDLLTEIYLETRRSLELANQGGARAKVKTVELQDIEIQPGTDSDSFSADVTWNVIGSVGHWGHVHTRSNQYQAELSIRAVDNRWKLVKMNVLQEQRL
;
A
#
# COMPACT_ATOMS: atom_id res chain seq x y z
N MET A 1 -53.47 19.82 -15.96
CA MET A 1 -52.34 19.19 -16.69
C MET A 1 -50.99 19.87 -16.44
N THR A 2 -50.95 21.17 -16.15
CA THR A 2 -49.70 21.95 -15.97
C THR A 2 -48.89 21.63 -14.71
N ASN A 3 -49.54 21.23 -13.60
CA ASN A 3 -48.81 20.87 -12.37
C ASN A 3 -48.18 19.48 -12.41
N PHE A 4 -48.74 18.55 -13.19
CA PHE A 4 -48.20 17.20 -13.35
C PHE A 4 -46.90 17.21 -14.19
N PHE A 5 -46.85 18.03 -15.23
CA PHE A 5 -45.64 18.20 -16.06
C PHE A 5 -44.49 18.88 -15.29
N ARG A 6 -44.78 19.81 -14.37
CA ARG A 6 -43.75 20.43 -13.52
C ARG A 6 -43.17 19.43 -12.51
N LEU A 7 -44.00 18.59 -11.89
CA LEU A 7 -43.55 17.57 -10.94
C LEU A 7 -42.68 16.51 -11.65
N VAL A 8 -43.11 16.06 -12.83
CA VAL A 8 -42.36 15.10 -13.65
C VAL A 8 -41.04 15.68 -14.16
N SER A 9 -40.99 16.97 -14.52
CA SER A 9 -39.74 17.63 -14.96
C SER A 9 -38.74 17.81 -13.83
N VAL A 10 -39.20 18.09 -12.60
CA VAL A 10 -38.33 18.17 -11.41
C VAL A 10 -37.83 16.78 -11.00
N LEU A 11 -38.67 15.73 -11.08
CA LEU A 11 -38.23 14.36 -10.85
C LEU A 11 -37.24 13.87 -11.93
N LEU A 12 -37.45 14.16 -13.22
CA LEU A 12 -36.48 13.78 -14.27
C LEU A 12 -35.15 14.54 -14.16
N GLY A 13 -35.16 15.78 -13.66
CA GLY A 13 -33.95 16.54 -13.37
C GLY A 13 -33.11 15.93 -12.23
N LEU A 14 -33.78 15.35 -11.22
CA LEU A 14 -33.12 14.66 -10.10
C LEU A 14 -32.57 13.27 -10.48
N PHE A 15 -33.08 12.64 -11.54
CA PHE A 15 -32.54 11.37 -12.06
C PHE A 15 -31.46 11.55 -13.14
N SER A 16 -31.18 12.78 -13.57
CA SER A 16 -30.21 13.10 -14.63
C SER A 16 -28.91 13.72 -14.12
N THR A 17 -28.71 13.79 -12.80
CA THR A 17 -27.39 14.08 -12.24
C THR A 17 -26.53 12.84 -12.42
N CYS A 18 -25.87 12.74 -13.58
CA CYS A 18 -24.68 11.92 -13.69
C CYS A 18 -23.76 12.30 -12.53
N ASN A 19 -23.54 11.37 -11.61
CA ASN A 19 -22.40 11.44 -10.71
C ASN A 19 -21.15 11.39 -11.58
N THR A 20 -20.69 12.54 -12.04
CA THR A 20 -19.32 12.70 -12.49
C THR A 20 -18.46 12.62 -11.24
N LEU A 21 -18.01 11.40 -10.92
CA LEU A 21 -16.86 11.20 -10.04
C LEU A 21 -15.65 11.74 -10.80
N ALA A 22 -15.39 13.04 -10.63
CA ALA A 22 -14.15 13.63 -11.09
C ALA A 22 -13.04 13.25 -10.10
N ASP A 23 -12.61 11.99 -10.15
CA ASP A 23 -11.28 11.64 -9.65
C ASP A 23 -10.27 12.04 -10.73
N ALA A 24 -9.98 13.34 -10.80
CA ALA A 24 -8.80 13.81 -11.50
C ALA A 24 -7.57 13.47 -10.65
N LEU A 25 -7.25 12.19 -10.53
CA LEU A 25 -5.90 11.76 -10.23
C LEU A 25 -5.06 12.14 -11.44
N ILE A 26 -4.49 13.36 -11.42
CA ILE A 26 -3.44 13.75 -12.36
C ILE A 26 -2.23 12.87 -12.04
N THR A 27 -2.24 11.66 -12.59
CA THR A 27 -1.09 10.76 -12.56
C THR A 27 -0.07 11.33 -13.53
N ASN A 28 1.05 11.82 -12.99
CA ASN A 28 2.16 12.24 -13.81
C ASN A 28 2.71 11.01 -14.57
N ARG A 29 2.55 11.00 -15.90
CA ARG A 29 2.96 9.90 -16.80
C ARG A 29 4.30 10.14 -17.51
N SER A 30 5.13 11.04 -17.01
CA SER A 30 6.43 11.37 -17.64
C SER A 30 7.40 10.19 -17.72
N MET A 31 7.31 9.21 -16.83
CA MET A 31 8.05 7.93 -16.95
C MET A 31 7.69 7.10 -18.19
N PHE A 32 6.59 7.45 -18.87
CA PHE A 32 6.13 6.85 -20.12
C PHE A 32 6.22 7.82 -21.31
N ALA A 33 6.90 8.95 -21.12
CA ALA A 33 7.16 9.87 -22.21
C ALA A 33 7.90 9.13 -23.34
N THR A 34 7.65 9.49 -24.60
CA THR A 34 8.27 8.80 -25.75
C THR A 34 9.79 8.87 -25.70
N THR A 35 10.36 9.92 -25.11
CA THR A 35 11.78 10.03 -24.80
C THR A 35 12.02 10.09 -23.30
N ILE A 36 12.98 9.32 -22.78
CA ILE A 36 13.45 9.40 -21.39
C ILE A 36 14.86 9.98 -21.34
N ALA A 37 15.11 10.90 -20.41
CA ALA A 37 16.41 11.49 -20.16
C ALA A 37 16.79 11.38 -18.68
N GLU A 38 17.86 10.67 -18.38
CA GLU A 38 18.40 10.55 -17.02
C GLU A 38 19.73 11.31 -16.94
N TYR A 39 19.78 12.32 -16.07
CA TYR A 39 20.97 13.16 -15.89
C TYR A 39 21.68 12.75 -14.61
N TYR A 40 22.98 12.50 -14.71
CA TYR A 40 23.85 12.13 -13.60
C TYR A 40 24.93 13.19 -13.44
N ILE A 41 24.77 14.04 -12.41
CA ILE A 41 25.72 15.09 -12.07
C ILE A 41 26.82 14.48 -11.21
N GLN A 42 28.04 14.54 -11.74
CA GLN A 42 29.28 14.04 -11.13
C GLN A 42 30.25 15.21 -10.90
N GLN A 43 31.44 14.94 -10.38
CA GLN A 43 32.40 15.99 -10.02
C GLN A 43 32.91 16.81 -11.22
N ASP A 44 33.08 16.18 -12.38
CA ASP A 44 33.72 16.76 -13.58
C ASP A 44 32.82 16.77 -14.82
N GLN A 45 31.63 16.15 -14.75
CA GLN A 45 30.70 16.09 -15.86
C GLN A 45 29.25 15.90 -15.43
N VAL A 46 28.34 16.21 -16.34
CA VAL A 46 26.96 15.68 -16.33
C VAL A 46 26.88 14.60 -17.40
N ARG A 47 26.70 13.34 -17.00
CA ARG A 47 26.38 12.24 -17.91
C ARG A 47 24.88 12.25 -18.17
N VAL A 48 24.46 12.09 -19.42
CA VAL A 48 23.03 12.00 -19.78
C VAL A 48 22.80 10.71 -20.54
N GLU A 49 21.86 9.92 -20.06
CA GLU A 49 21.41 8.70 -20.72
C GLU A 49 20.03 8.97 -21.32
N LEU A 50 19.91 8.70 -22.62
CA LEU A 50 18.71 8.97 -23.39
C LEU A 50 18.14 7.65 -23.94
N GLU A 51 16.84 7.46 -23.76
CA GLU A 51 16.02 6.54 -24.56
C GLU A 51 15.17 7.37 -25.51
N ILE A 52 15.55 7.49 -26.79
CA ILE A 52 14.88 8.33 -27.77
C ILE A 52 13.84 7.51 -28.54
N GLY A 53 12.56 7.81 -28.32
CA GLY A 53 11.46 7.21 -29.06
C GLY A 53 11.44 7.66 -30.52
N MET A 54 10.98 6.77 -31.42
CA MET A 54 10.96 7.05 -32.86
C MET A 54 10.19 8.33 -33.23
N HIS A 55 9.13 8.65 -32.49
CA HIS A 55 8.32 9.86 -32.72
C HIS A 55 9.10 11.16 -32.46
N ASP A 56 10.03 11.15 -31.50
CA ASP A 56 10.80 12.35 -31.12
C ASP A 56 12.14 12.46 -31.84
N LEU A 57 12.51 11.44 -32.64
CA LEU A 57 13.79 11.38 -33.37
C LEU A 57 14.12 12.67 -34.17
N PRO A 58 13.16 13.37 -34.81
CA PRO A 58 13.44 14.64 -35.49
C PRO A 58 14.07 15.72 -34.59
N ALA A 59 13.77 15.71 -33.29
CA ALA A 59 14.35 16.64 -32.31
C ALA A 59 15.81 16.30 -31.94
N PHE A 60 16.24 15.06 -32.20
CA PHE A 60 17.59 14.55 -31.92
C PHE A 60 18.40 14.25 -33.20
N ARG A 61 17.90 14.68 -34.37
CA ARG A 61 18.49 14.41 -35.68
C ARG A 61 19.99 14.73 -35.78
N ASN A 62 20.47 15.73 -35.05
CA ASN A 62 21.86 16.15 -35.07
C ASN A 62 22.84 15.11 -34.49
N LEU A 63 22.35 14.14 -33.71
CA LEU A 63 23.14 13.01 -33.22
C LEU A 63 23.19 11.84 -34.21
N MET A 64 22.27 11.79 -35.19
CA MET A 64 22.13 10.65 -36.10
C MET A 64 23.29 10.55 -37.09
N PRO A 65 23.74 9.33 -37.46
CA PRO A 65 24.65 9.11 -38.57
C PRO A 65 24.15 9.75 -39.87
N ASP A 66 25.07 10.12 -40.77
CA ASP A 66 24.76 10.86 -42.00
C ASP A 66 23.66 10.18 -42.84
N GLU A 67 23.73 8.85 -42.99
CA GLU A 67 22.73 8.07 -43.73
C GLU A 67 21.30 8.24 -43.18
N ILE A 68 21.15 8.24 -41.85
CA ILE A 68 19.84 8.39 -41.20
C ILE A 68 19.39 9.85 -41.29
N TYR A 69 20.30 10.79 -41.03
CA TYR A 69 20.03 12.23 -41.08
C TYR A 69 19.52 12.68 -42.47
N GLU A 70 20.12 12.18 -43.55
CA GLU A 70 19.71 12.44 -44.93
C GLU A 70 18.40 11.72 -45.28
N LYS A 71 18.21 10.46 -44.85
CA LYS A 71 16.92 9.73 -45.02
C LYS A 71 15.75 10.42 -44.33
N MET A 72 16.00 11.18 -43.26
CA MET A 72 15.01 12.03 -42.61
C MET A 72 14.69 13.32 -43.40
N GLY A 73 15.28 13.53 -44.58
CA GLY A 73 15.01 14.65 -45.47
C GLY A 73 15.83 15.91 -45.18
N ASN A 74 16.90 15.81 -44.37
CA ASN A 74 17.77 16.94 -44.07
C ASN A 74 18.89 17.09 -45.10
N PRO A 75 19.30 18.33 -45.46
CA PRO A 75 20.42 18.54 -46.37
C PRO A 75 21.75 18.08 -45.74
N PRO A 76 22.66 17.49 -46.52
CA PRO A 76 23.92 16.95 -46.00
C PRO A 76 24.75 18.04 -45.31
N ARG A 77 25.23 17.74 -44.10
CA ARG A 77 26.08 18.61 -43.27
C ARG A 77 27.10 17.78 -42.52
N PRO A 78 28.33 18.28 -42.27
CA PRO A 78 29.35 17.53 -41.55
C PRO A 78 28.87 17.07 -40.17
N TYR A 79 29.02 15.77 -39.87
CA TYR A 79 28.57 15.17 -38.62
C TYR A 79 29.08 15.93 -37.37
N ALA A 80 30.37 16.28 -37.34
CA ALA A 80 30.99 16.99 -36.22
C ALA A 80 30.34 18.35 -35.94
N GLU A 81 29.96 19.10 -36.99
CA GLU A 81 29.28 20.39 -36.83
C GLU A 81 27.86 20.21 -36.27
N ARG A 82 27.14 19.16 -36.71
CA ARG A 82 25.81 18.84 -36.21
C ARG A 82 25.84 18.47 -34.73
N VAL A 83 26.76 17.59 -34.35
CA VAL A 83 26.93 17.19 -32.94
C VAL A 83 27.33 18.37 -32.06
N ALA A 84 28.24 19.24 -32.52
CA ALA A 84 28.59 20.46 -31.79
C ALA A 84 27.40 21.41 -31.63
N GLU A 85 26.58 21.57 -32.68
CA GLU A 85 25.35 22.37 -32.63
C GLU A 85 24.33 21.82 -31.63
N PHE A 86 24.18 20.49 -31.55
CA PHE A 86 23.25 19.82 -30.63
C PHE A 86 23.46 20.25 -29.18
N PHE A 87 24.70 20.25 -28.70
CA PHE A 87 25.02 20.61 -27.31
C PHE A 87 24.82 22.10 -26.98
N VAL A 88 24.78 22.96 -28.00
CA VAL A 88 24.65 24.41 -27.83
C VAL A 88 23.22 24.90 -28.06
N LYS A 89 22.41 24.18 -28.85
CA LYS A 89 21.08 24.65 -29.27
C LYS A 89 19.94 23.68 -29.02
N ASP A 90 20.19 22.37 -29.02
CA ASP A 90 19.13 21.36 -28.92
C ASP A 90 18.95 20.96 -27.46
N LEU A 91 19.68 19.95 -26.98
CA LEU A 91 19.68 19.57 -25.58
C LEU A 91 20.78 20.33 -24.86
N VAL A 92 20.43 21.42 -24.17
CA VAL A 92 21.42 22.34 -23.60
C VAL A 92 21.45 22.18 -22.08
N ILE A 93 22.64 21.93 -21.56
CA ILE A 93 22.97 22.11 -20.13
C ILE A 93 23.89 23.32 -20.05
N ALA A 94 23.51 24.34 -19.28
CA ALA A 94 24.25 25.59 -19.18
C ALA A 94 24.51 26.00 -17.73
N THR A 95 25.59 26.75 -17.51
CA THR A 95 25.78 27.56 -16.29
C THR A 95 25.35 29.00 -16.59
N ARG A 96 25.55 29.90 -15.63
CA ARG A 96 25.39 31.35 -15.87
C ARG A 96 26.37 31.91 -16.91
N GLU A 97 27.47 31.21 -17.16
CA GLU A 97 28.53 31.64 -18.09
C GLU A 97 28.26 31.20 -19.53
N GLY A 98 27.41 30.19 -19.73
CA GLY A 98 27.04 29.69 -21.05
C GLY A 98 26.75 28.20 -21.08
N ALA A 99 26.49 27.68 -22.28
CA ALA A 99 26.30 26.26 -22.52
C ALA A 99 27.59 25.48 -22.21
N LEU A 100 27.44 24.32 -21.57
CA LEU A 100 28.53 23.39 -21.33
C LEU A 100 28.96 22.72 -22.64
N GLY A 101 30.26 22.52 -22.81
CA GLY A 101 30.78 21.71 -23.91
C GLY A 101 30.37 20.24 -23.72
N GLY A 102 29.89 19.60 -24.79
CA GLY A 102 29.42 18.22 -24.73
C GLY A 102 30.08 17.29 -25.75
N ARG A 103 29.96 15.99 -25.50
CA ARG A 103 30.42 14.89 -26.37
C ARG A 103 29.41 13.75 -26.38
N LEU A 104 29.24 13.14 -27.55
CA LEU A 104 28.50 11.88 -27.70
C LEU A 104 29.46 10.73 -27.39
N LEU A 105 29.10 9.87 -26.44
CA LEU A 105 29.89 8.72 -26.03
C LEU A 105 29.44 7.43 -26.71
N GLU A 106 28.12 7.21 -26.76
CA GLU A 106 27.50 6.02 -27.35
C GLU A 106 26.19 6.40 -28.03
N ILE A 107 25.86 5.75 -29.14
CA ILE A 107 24.54 5.82 -29.77
C ILE A 107 24.24 4.52 -30.52
N GLY A 108 23.01 4.02 -30.41
CA GLY A 108 22.60 2.82 -31.13
C GLY A 108 21.16 2.40 -30.82
N PRO A 109 20.59 1.47 -31.60
CA PRO A 109 19.28 0.90 -31.29
C PRO A 109 19.34 0.06 -30.01
N ARG A 110 18.30 0.13 -29.18
CA ARG A 110 18.14 -0.68 -27.98
C ARG A 110 16.66 -0.99 -27.76
N ALA A 111 16.37 -2.10 -27.10
CA ALA A 111 15.03 -2.36 -26.57
C ALA A 111 14.70 -1.35 -25.47
N ARG A 112 13.46 -0.86 -25.46
CA ARG A 112 12.97 0.06 -24.44
C ARG A 112 12.93 -0.59 -23.06
N ILE A 113 13.43 0.11 -22.05
CA ILE A 113 13.38 -0.37 -20.67
C ILE A 113 11.94 -0.33 -20.18
N ARG A 114 11.37 -1.51 -19.87
CA ARG A 114 10.04 -1.60 -19.28
C ARG A 114 10.10 -1.20 -17.81
N ARG A 115 9.18 -0.34 -17.42
CA ARG A 115 9.06 0.17 -16.05
C ARG A 115 7.68 -0.17 -15.50
N ASP A 116 7.62 -0.57 -14.23
CA ASP A 116 6.37 -0.80 -13.53
C ASP A 116 5.51 0.48 -13.56
N PRO A 117 4.22 0.41 -13.92
CA PRO A 117 3.41 1.62 -14.03
C PRO A 117 3.19 2.40 -12.74
N ILE A 118 3.31 1.72 -11.62
CA ILE A 118 3.08 2.27 -10.30
C ILE A 118 4.41 2.73 -9.71
N SER A 119 5.40 1.84 -9.58
CA SER A 119 6.70 2.12 -8.95
C SER A 119 7.72 2.78 -9.88
N GLY A 120 7.65 2.53 -11.18
CA GLY A 120 8.63 2.96 -12.17
C GLY A 120 9.95 2.21 -12.13
N GLU A 121 10.03 1.14 -11.34
CA GLU A 121 11.17 0.23 -11.28
C GLU A 121 11.25 -0.60 -12.58
N GLU A 122 12.46 -0.95 -12.97
CA GLU A 122 12.70 -1.74 -14.18
C GLU A 122 12.15 -3.16 -14.00
N LEU A 123 11.42 -3.66 -15.01
CA LEU A 123 10.82 -4.99 -14.99
C LEU A 123 11.74 -6.01 -15.70
N PRO A 124 12.02 -7.19 -15.09
CA PRO A 124 13.06 -8.11 -15.55
C PRO A 124 12.71 -9.02 -16.75
N VAL A 125 11.73 -8.70 -17.60
CA VAL A 125 11.24 -9.65 -18.64
C VAL A 125 11.28 -9.08 -20.06
N ALA A 126 12.03 -9.77 -20.94
CA ALA A 126 11.97 -9.62 -22.39
C ALA A 126 10.72 -10.33 -22.94
N ALA A 127 9.85 -9.60 -23.65
CA ALA A 127 8.70 -10.14 -24.36
C ALA A 127 8.93 -10.04 -25.88
N GLU A 128 8.20 -10.81 -26.68
CA GLU A 128 8.34 -10.89 -28.15
C GLU A 128 8.06 -9.56 -28.90
N ASP A 129 7.50 -8.54 -28.22
CA ASP A 129 7.07 -7.24 -28.77
C ASP A 129 7.81 -6.04 -28.13
N GLU A 130 9.15 -6.05 -28.10
CA GLU A 130 9.93 -4.92 -27.57
C GLU A 130 9.91 -3.69 -28.50
N GLU A 131 9.43 -2.55 -28.00
CA GLU A 131 9.56 -1.27 -28.70
C GLU A 131 11.05 -0.94 -28.88
N THR A 132 11.49 -0.80 -30.13
CA THR A 132 12.87 -0.39 -30.44
C THR A 132 13.00 1.12 -30.32
N ILE A 133 13.96 1.57 -29.52
CA ILE A 133 14.33 2.99 -29.33
C ILE A 133 15.77 3.25 -29.78
N ILE A 134 16.18 4.51 -29.90
CA ILE A 134 17.60 4.87 -30.02
C ILE A 134 18.13 5.25 -28.64
N ALA A 135 19.06 4.46 -28.11
CA ALA A 135 19.79 4.80 -26.90
C ALA A 135 20.97 5.71 -27.23
N ALA A 136 21.22 6.73 -26.41
CA ALA A 136 22.42 7.55 -26.51
C ALA A 136 22.97 7.91 -25.13
N VAL A 137 24.30 7.97 -25.03
CA VAL A 137 25.00 8.43 -23.82
C VAL A 137 25.79 9.69 -24.16
N LEU A 138 25.49 10.77 -23.45
CA LEU A 138 26.13 12.07 -23.61
C LEU A 138 26.95 12.42 -22.37
N SER A 139 27.96 13.26 -22.54
CA SER A 139 28.75 13.82 -21.45
C SER A 139 28.92 15.32 -21.67
N TYR A 140 28.54 16.13 -20.67
CA TYR A 140 28.73 17.58 -20.64
C TYR A 140 29.81 17.89 -19.62
N ALA A 141 30.89 18.53 -20.04
CA ALA A 141 32.01 18.83 -19.16
C ALA A 141 31.65 19.92 -18.15
N LEU A 142 31.93 19.69 -16.87
CA LEU A 142 31.81 20.68 -15.81
C LEU A 142 33.19 21.28 -15.51
N GLN A 143 33.26 22.60 -15.50
CA GLN A 143 34.44 23.32 -15.02
C GLN A 143 34.21 23.69 -13.56
N GLY A 144 34.83 22.93 -12.66
CA GLY A 144 34.68 23.12 -11.22
C GLY A 144 33.28 22.75 -10.72
N ARG A 145 32.83 23.46 -9.68
CA ARG A 145 31.59 23.18 -8.95
C ARG A 145 30.60 24.34 -9.12
N PRO A 146 29.89 24.44 -10.27
CA PRO A 146 28.98 25.56 -10.51
C PRO A 146 27.82 25.55 -9.50
N PRO A 147 27.36 26.73 -9.05
CA PRO A 147 26.25 26.81 -8.09
C PRO A 147 24.88 26.49 -8.72
N GLN A 148 24.76 26.59 -10.05
CA GLN A 148 23.51 26.39 -10.78
C GLN A 148 23.74 25.74 -12.14
N LEU A 149 22.77 24.93 -12.57
CA LEU A 149 22.65 24.40 -13.92
C LEU A 149 21.27 24.71 -14.50
N ILE A 150 21.22 24.98 -15.80
CA ILE A 150 20.00 25.20 -16.55
C ILE A 150 19.86 24.07 -17.57
N PHE A 151 18.77 23.32 -17.49
CA PHE A 151 18.46 22.23 -18.43
C PHE A 151 17.41 22.72 -19.41
N SER A 152 17.73 22.72 -20.70
CA SER A 152 16.82 23.16 -21.77
C SER A 152 16.57 22.02 -22.76
N PRO A 153 15.30 21.70 -23.07
CA PRO A 153 14.98 20.69 -24.07
C PRO A 153 15.21 21.20 -25.50
N PRO A 154 15.35 20.28 -26.48
CA PRO A 154 15.38 20.64 -27.89
C PRO A 154 14.15 21.43 -28.30
N ARG A 155 14.36 22.55 -29.00
CA ARG A 155 13.29 23.36 -29.57
C ARG A 155 12.92 22.81 -30.95
N ASN A 156 11.88 21.99 -30.99
CA ASN A 156 11.37 21.42 -32.24
C ASN A 156 9.85 21.64 -32.35
N ASN A 157 9.28 21.50 -33.56
CA ASN A 157 7.85 21.49 -33.77
C ASN A 157 7.41 20.20 -34.50
N PRO A 158 6.65 19.30 -33.86
CA PRO A 158 6.18 19.37 -32.47
C PRO A 158 7.33 19.29 -31.45
N MET A 159 7.08 19.79 -30.24
CA MET A 159 8.04 19.66 -29.13
C MET A 159 8.19 18.19 -28.76
N PRO A 160 9.42 17.71 -28.51
CA PRO A 160 9.63 16.33 -28.10
C PRO A 160 9.01 16.09 -26.72
N ASN A 161 8.45 14.91 -26.53
CA ASN A 161 7.87 14.52 -25.26
C ASN A 161 8.93 13.82 -24.40
N ILE A 162 9.64 14.62 -23.59
CA ILE A 162 10.77 14.18 -22.78
C ILE A 162 10.36 14.06 -21.31
N GLY A 163 10.40 12.85 -20.77
CA GLY A 163 10.38 12.57 -19.34
C GLY A 163 11.81 12.57 -18.81
N PHE A 164 12.05 13.17 -17.64
CA PHE A 164 13.39 13.24 -17.08
C PHE A 164 13.48 13.10 -15.58
N VAL A 165 14.65 12.66 -15.13
CA VAL A 165 15.11 12.61 -13.74
C VAL A 165 16.56 13.09 -13.68
N VAL A 166 16.89 13.84 -12.63
CA VAL A 166 18.25 14.26 -12.33
C VAL A 166 18.71 13.61 -11.03
N TYR A 167 19.91 13.03 -11.08
CA TYR A 167 20.65 12.53 -9.94
C TYR A 167 21.86 13.42 -9.71
N HIS A 168 22.06 13.87 -8.47
CA HIS A 168 23.32 14.46 -8.04
C HIS A 168 24.03 13.44 -7.15
N ASN A 169 25.18 12.94 -7.62
CA ASN A 169 25.78 11.69 -7.15
C ASN A 169 24.76 10.55 -7.20
N THR A 170 24.37 10.01 -6.04
CA THR A 170 23.40 8.90 -5.89
C THR A 170 22.00 9.40 -5.57
N VAL A 171 21.80 10.71 -5.37
CA VAL A 171 20.55 11.25 -4.85
C VAL A 171 19.69 11.78 -5.99
N ALA A 172 18.50 11.19 -6.16
CA ALA A 172 17.49 11.73 -7.07
C ALA A 172 17.01 13.10 -6.59
N VAL A 173 17.10 14.12 -7.43
CA VAL A 173 16.70 15.50 -7.14
C VAL A 173 15.19 15.69 -7.36
N ASN A 174 14.66 15.04 -8.39
CA ASN A 174 13.25 15.07 -8.79
C ASN A 174 12.71 13.64 -9.01
N ASP A 175 11.40 13.44 -8.88
CA ASP A 175 10.77 12.26 -9.50
C ASP A 175 10.71 12.48 -11.02
N PHE A 176 10.30 11.49 -11.81
CA PHE A 176 10.03 11.71 -13.23
C PHE A 176 9.12 12.94 -13.44
N ARG A 177 9.56 13.86 -14.29
CA ARG A 177 8.82 15.08 -14.69
C ARG A 177 8.99 15.29 -16.19
N PHE A 178 8.14 16.12 -16.81
CA PHE A 178 8.32 16.49 -18.21
C PHE A 178 9.30 17.66 -18.36
N LEU A 179 10.28 17.53 -19.27
CA LEU A 179 11.19 18.60 -19.66
C LEU A 179 10.62 19.33 -20.88
N GLY A 180 9.60 20.17 -20.69
CA GLY A 180 8.98 20.95 -21.77
C GLY A 180 9.55 22.36 -21.95
N GLN A 181 10.28 22.87 -20.96
CA GLN A 181 10.83 24.22 -20.92
C GLN A 181 12.14 24.24 -20.12
N PRO A 182 12.96 25.31 -20.24
CA PRO A 182 14.14 25.46 -19.41
C PRO A 182 13.81 25.40 -17.92
N VAL A 183 14.57 24.61 -17.17
CA VAL A 183 14.48 24.49 -15.71
C VAL A 183 15.82 24.77 -15.05
N VAL A 184 15.78 25.41 -13.88
CA VAL A 184 16.97 25.85 -13.15
C VAL A 184 17.14 25.00 -11.92
N LEU A 185 18.32 24.40 -11.79
CA LEU A 185 18.74 23.57 -10.68
C LEU A 185 19.77 24.31 -9.83
N ASN A 186 19.52 24.45 -8.53
CA ASN A 186 20.49 24.93 -7.56
C ASN A 186 21.25 23.74 -6.98
N LEU A 187 22.58 23.76 -7.07
CA LEU A 187 23.45 22.69 -6.62
C LEU A 187 23.97 22.96 -5.21
N ASP A 188 23.85 21.96 -4.34
CA ASP A 188 24.60 21.87 -3.09
C ASP A 188 25.67 20.77 -3.24
N TRP A 189 26.91 21.21 -3.45
CA TRP A 189 28.07 20.33 -3.61
C TRP A 189 28.61 19.75 -2.30
N HIS A 190 28.19 20.31 -1.16
CA HIS A 190 28.52 19.74 0.13
C HIS A 190 27.57 18.59 0.47
N ASP A 191 26.31 18.72 0.06
CA ASP A 191 25.30 17.71 0.29
C ASP A 191 24.26 17.64 -0.86
N PRO A 192 24.37 16.63 -1.74
CA PRO A 192 23.47 16.45 -2.88
C PRO A 192 21.98 16.39 -2.51
N TRP A 193 21.63 16.04 -1.27
CA TRP A 193 20.24 16.00 -0.81
C TRP A 193 19.53 17.35 -0.89
N TYR A 194 20.28 18.44 -0.74
CA TYR A 194 19.77 19.82 -0.77
C TYR A 194 19.85 20.47 -2.15
N THR A 195 20.31 19.72 -3.16
CA THR A 195 20.20 20.13 -4.55
C THR A 195 18.72 20.13 -4.95
N ALA A 196 18.24 21.25 -5.50
CA ALA A 196 16.82 21.44 -5.76
C ALA A 196 16.55 22.38 -6.94
N PHE A 197 15.50 22.06 -7.70
CA PHE A 197 14.99 22.93 -8.75
C PHE A 197 14.30 24.17 -8.14
N GLU A 198 14.40 25.31 -8.82
CA GLU A 198 13.67 26.52 -8.42
C GLU A 198 12.15 26.32 -8.51
N GLN A 199 11.68 25.55 -9.50
CA GLN A 199 10.26 25.26 -9.64
C GLN A 199 9.81 24.17 -8.65
N ARG A 200 8.86 24.52 -7.76
CA ARG A 200 8.26 23.56 -6.81
C ARG A 200 7.64 22.34 -7.49
N THR A 201 7.17 22.47 -8.73
CA THR A 201 6.59 21.35 -9.51
C THR A 201 7.63 20.28 -9.86
N MET A 202 8.91 20.62 -9.89
CA MET A 202 10.01 19.68 -10.14
C MET A 202 10.51 18.99 -8.87
N ARG A 203 9.99 19.36 -7.70
CA ARG A 203 10.41 18.75 -6.43
C ARG A 203 10.01 17.27 -6.39
N ARG A 204 10.95 16.43 -5.95
CA ARG A 204 10.66 15.02 -5.61
C ARG A 204 9.64 14.91 -4.49
N SER A 205 8.92 13.80 -4.45
CA SER A 205 7.89 13.55 -3.43
C SER A 205 8.49 13.55 -2.02
N TYR A 206 9.67 12.95 -1.87
CA TYR A 206 10.39 12.81 -0.62
C TYR A 206 11.58 13.77 -0.53
N PHE A 207 11.29 15.07 -0.46
CA PHE A 207 12.34 16.11 -0.52
C PHE A 207 13.00 16.42 0.82
N ALA A 208 12.29 16.26 1.94
CA ALA A 208 12.78 16.66 3.25
C ALA A 208 13.66 15.55 3.88
N PRO A 209 14.73 15.93 4.60
CA PRO A 209 15.61 14.97 5.28
C PRO A 209 14.92 14.29 6.47
N MET A 210 13.82 14.86 6.95
CA MET A 210 13.05 14.33 8.08
C MET A 210 11.55 14.44 7.79
N SER A 211 10.77 13.51 8.32
CA SER A 211 9.30 13.55 8.29
C SER A 211 8.71 12.83 9.50
N GLY A 212 7.55 13.26 9.97
CA GLY A 212 6.87 12.67 11.12
C GLY A 212 5.45 12.24 10.82
N PHE A 213 5.04 11.08 11.33
CA PHE A 213 3.70 10.55 11.13
C PHE A 213 3.11 10.11 12.46
N LEU A 214 1.82 10.42 12.66
CA LEU A 214 1.06 10.02 13.83
C LEU A 214 -0.14 9.19 13.37
N TYR A 215 -0.06 7.88 13.54
CA TYR A 215 -1.16 6.97 13.26
C TYR A 215 -1.99 6.81 14.53
N VAL A 216 -3.31 6.93 14.40
CA VAL A 216 -4.24 6.79 15.50
C VAL A 216 -5.25 5.71 15.16
N GLU A 217 -5.19 4.61 15.89
CA GLU A 217 -6.02 3.43 15.70
C GLU A 217 -6.62 2.98 17.05
N PRO A 218 -7.65 2.12 17.03
CA PRO A 218 -8.06 1.43 18.24
C PRO A 218 -6.89 0.65 18.84
N PHE A 219 -6.73 0.77 20.15
CA PHE A 219 -5.68 0.13 20.95
C PHE A 219 -4.25 0.65 20.77
N GLU A 220 -4.00 1.51 19.79
CA GLU A 220 -2.67 1.98 19.45
C GLU A 220 -2.64 3.40 18.90
N VAL A 221 -1.72 4.21 19.45
CA VAL A 221 -1.17 5.38 18.75
C VAL A 221 0.26 5.06 18.36
N ARG A 222 0.65 5.35 17.11
CA ARG A 222 2.00 5.09 16.60
C ARG A 222 2.63 6.37 16.08
N LYS A 223 3.84 6.65 16.53
CA LYS A 223 4.72 7.70 16.03
C LYS A 223 5.76 7.09 15.11
N GLU A 224 5.74 7.46 13.85
CA GLU A 224 6.77 7.07 12.88
C GLU A 224 7.59 8.29 12.48
N ILE A 225 8.91 8.22 12.65
CA ILE A 225 9.83 9.28 12.24
C ILE A 225 10.76 8.72 11.16
N ILE A 226 10.89 9.43 10.05
CA ILE A 226 11.96 9.19 9.07
C ILE A 226 12.99 10.27 9.26
N VAL A 227 14.27 9.87 9.33
CA VAL A 227 15.40 10.79 9.42
C VAL A 227 16.53 10.34 8.51
N ARG A 228 17.29 11.31 7.99
CA ARG A 228 18.54 11.05 7.30
C ARG A 228 19.71 11.01 8.29
N PRO A 229 20.53 9.94 8.33
CA PRO A 229 21.65 9.83 9.28
C PRO A 229 22.64 10.99 9.18
N LYS A 230 22.96 11.43 7.96
CA LYS A 230 23.86 12.57 7.71
C LYS A 230 23.37 13.86 8.38
N ASP A 231 22.05 14.04 8.42
CA ASP A 231 21.41 15.18 9.09
C ASP A 231 21.32 15.00 10.61
N MET A 232 21.06 13.77 11.06
CA MET A 232 21.06 13.43 12.49
C MET A 232 22.43 13.63 13.17
N GLN A 233 23.54 13.54 12.43
CA GLN A 233 24.89 13.82 12.92
C GLN A 233 25.01 15.22 13.57
N ARG A 234 24.16 16.19 13.20
CA ARG A 234 24.12 17.52 13.82
C ARG A 234 23.57 17.51 15.25
N TRP A 235 22.78 16.51 15.60
CA TRP A 235 22.07 16.40 16.86
C TRP A 235 22.68 15.35 17.80
N VAL A 236 23.22 14.27 17.22
CA VAL A 236 23.84 13.16 17.94
C VAL A 236 25.05 12.68 17.15
N ASP A 237 26.17 12.41 17.82
CA ASP A 237 27.37 11.94 17.14
C ASP A 237 27.25 10.47 16.70
N LEU A 238 27.12 10.27 15.39
CA LEU A 238 27.01 8.96 14.75
C LEU A 238 28.35 8.47 14.19
N GLY A 239 29.42 9.29 14.24
CA GLY A 239 30.72 8.97 13.64
C GLY A 239 30.73 9.05 12.11
N LEU A 240 29.86 9.88 11.50
CA LEU A 240 29.65 9.93 10.04
C LEU A 240 30.30 11.13 9.34
N ALA A 241 31.05 11.99 10.05
CA ALA A 241 31.51 13.29 9.55
C ALA A 241 32.34 13.20 8.25
N GLU A 242 33.15 12.16 8.08
CA GLU A 242 34.04 11.95 6.93
C GLU A 242 33.68 10.67 6.15
N ALA A 243 32.48 10.15 6.34
CA ALA A 243 32.04 8.91 5.71
C ALA A 243 31.22 9.19 4.44
N ASP A 244 31.50 8.46 3.36
CA ASP A 244 30.63 8.43 2.17
C ASP A 244 29.69 7.21 2.18
N ILE A 245 30.02 6.21 2.98
CA ILE A 245 29.35 4.91 3.06
C ILE A 245 29.15 4.55 4.54
N ILE A 246 27.97 4.02 4.85
CA ILE A 246 27.67 3.34 6.11
C ILE A 246 27.93 1.85 5.88
N ALA A 247 28.99 1.34 6.51
CA ALA A 247 29.34 -0.07 6.43
C ALA A 247 28.28 -0.94 7.11
N ALA A 248 28.09 -2.16 6.61
CA ALA A 248 27.04 -3.05 7.10
C ALA A 248 27.09 -3.33 8.61
N ASP A 249 28.30 -3.41 9.19
CA ASP A 249 28.55 -3.67 10.62
C ASP A 249 28.28 -2.46 11.52
N GLN A 250 28.38 -1.24 10.99
CA GLN A 250 28.10 0.01 11.72
C GLN A 250 26.59 0.29 11.87
N ARG A 251 25.75 -0.32 11.02
CA ARG A 251 24.31 -0.06 10.94
C ARG A 251 23.61 -0.25 12.29
N GLY A 252 23.94 -1.33 13.02
CA GLY A 252 23.31 -1.62 14.31
C GLY A 252 23.53 -0.52 15.35
N ALA A 253 24.77 -0.06 15.48
CA ALA A 253 25.13 1.00 16.42
C ALA A 253 24.49 2.35 16.05
N ILE A 254 24.38 2.67 14.75
CA ILE A 254 23.71 3.89 14.28
C ILE A 254 22.21 3.85 14.60
N LEU A 255 21.55 2.72 14.34
CA LEU A 255 20.13 2.53 14.66
C LEU A 255 19.88 2.71 16.17
N GLU A 256 20.70 2.09 17.02
CA GLU A 256 20.58 2.20 18.48
C GLU A 256 20.73 3.64 18.97
N LYS A 257 21.76 4.37 18.49
CA LYS A 257 21.98 5.78 18.84
C LYS A 257 20.81 6.67 18.43
N ILE A 258 20.33 6.53 17.19
CA ILE A 258 19.23 7.34 16.67
C ILE A 258 17.93 7.00 17.40
N SER A 259 17.60 5.72 17.59
CA SER A 259 16.40 5.31 18.33
C SER A 259 16.40 5.81 19.76
N SER A 260 17.54 5.72 20.46
CA SER A 260 17.70 6.22 21.82
C SER A 260 17.54 7.74 21.89
N PHE A 261 18.13 8.46 20.94
CA PHE A 261 17.97 9.91 20.85
C PHE A 261 16.52 10.31 20.59
N LEU A 262 15.84 9.67 19.63
CA LEU A 262 14.46 9.97 19.26
C LEU A 262 13.43 9.56 20.33
N MET A 263 13.78 8.63 21.22
CA MET A 263 12.89 8.19 22.30
C MET A 263 12.53 9.33 23.26
N ALA A 264 13.46 10.25 23.51
CA ALA A 264 13.25 11.42 24.36
C ALA A 264 12.78 12.67 23.58
N ARG A 265 12.46 12.51 22.29
CA ARG A 265 12.14 13.60 21.35
C ARG A 265 10.76 13.43 20.75
N GLN A 266 10.26 14.51 20.18
CA GLN A 266 8.89 14.60 19.67
C GLN A 266 7.85 14.05 20.66
N PRO A 267 7.65 14.70 21.82
CA PRO A 267 6.76 14.19 22.85
C PRO A 267 5.34 14.06 22.29
N VAL A 268 4.69 12.97 22.68
CA VAL A 268 3.31 12.66 22.31
C VAL A 268 2.41 12.83 23.52
N THR A 269 1.27 13.47 23.31
CA THR A 269 0.17 13.46 24.30
C THR A 269 -1.05 12.77 23.70
N ILE A 270 -1.78 12.04 24.53
CA ILE A 270 -2.99 11.32 24.16
C ILE A 270 -4.07 11.73 25.15
N ASN A 271 -5.19 12.26 24.66
CA ASN A 271 -6.24 12.85 25.48
C ASN A 271 -5.70 13.93 26.44
N GLY A 272 -4.69 14.70 26.01
CA GLY A 272 -4.02 15.73 26.81
C GLY A 272 -2.97 15.22 27.82
N GLU A 273 -2.83 13.91 28.02
CA GLU A 273 -1.87 13.34 28.96
C GLU A 273 -0.57 12.90 28.25
N PRO A 274 0.62 13.13 28.83
CA PRO A 274 1.88 12.65 28.25
C PRO A 274 1.92 11.13 28.12
N ALA A 275 2.28 10.64 26.93
CA ALA A 275 2.37 9.21 26.63
C ALA A 275 3.84 8.74 26.60
N THR A 276 4.09 7.52 27.09
CA THR A 276 5.44 6.93 27.09
C THR A 276 5.64 6.04 25.86
N PRO A 277 6.68 6.27 25.04
CA PRO A 277 6.91 5.48 23.84
C PRO A 277 7.51 4.11 24.17
N ILE A 278 7.09 3.11 23.40
CA ILE A 278 7.77 1.82 23.29
C ILE A 278 8.42 1.76 21.90
N LEU A 279 9.73 1.56 21.83
CA LEU A 279 10.40 1.33 20.54
C LEU A 279 9.93 -0.01 19.96
N GLU A 280 9.22 0.04 18.84
CA GLU A 280 8.82 -1.17 18.12
C GLU A 280 9.90 -1.59 17.12
N ARG A 281 10.46 -0.64 16.36
CA ARG A 281 11.47 -0.94 15.34
C ARG A 281 12.27 0.26 14.87
N ALA A 282 13.45 0.00 14.31
CA ALA A 282 14.20 0.94 13.51
C ALA A 282 14.90 0.23 12.35
N ASN A 283 14.82 0.79 11.15
CA ASN A 283 15.38 0.19 9.93
C ASN A 283 15.98 1.25 9.02
N PHE A 284 17.06 0.90 8.33
CA PHE A 284 17.47 1.61 7.13
C PHE A 284 16.47 1.35 6.00
N LEU A 285 16.11 2.41 5.29
CA LEU A 285 15.21 2.33 4.15
C LEU A 285 15.99 2.68 2.87
N SER A 286 15.79 1.88 1.82
CA SER A 286 16.13 2.23 0.46
C SER A 286 14.97 3.04 -0.12
N ARG A 287 15.26 4.19 -0.70
CA ARG A 287 14.28 5.01 -1.40
C ARG A 287 14.52 4.94 -2.90
N THR A 288 13.54 4.43 -3.62
CA THR A 288 13.45 4.63 -5.06
C THR A 288 12.65 5.92 -5.33
N LEU A 289 12.43 6.26 -6.61
CA LEU A 289 11.62 7.42 -6.98
C LEU A 289 10.19 7.37 -6.43
N LYS A 290 9.67 6.19 -6.08
CA LYS A 290 8.28 6.02 -5.63
C LYS A 290 8.06 5.04 -4.48
N SER A 291 9.04 4.21 -4.13
CA SER A 291 8.94 3.22 -3.05
C SER A 291 9.96 3.50 -1.94
N SER A 292 9.62 3.10 -0.71
CA SER A 292 10.54 3.02 0.42
C SER A 292 10.52 1.59 0.92
N MET A 293 11.65 0.88 0.85
CA MET A 293 11.77 -0.52 1.22
C MET A 293 12.86 -0.68 2.28
N VAL A 294 12.75 -1.67 3.16
CA VAL A 294 13.83 -1.98 4.11
C VAL A 294 15.07 -2.47 3.35
N VAL A 295 16.23 -1.92 3.69
CA VAL A 295 17.51 -2.37 3.12
C VAL A 295 17.86 -3.75 3.66
N GLU A 296 18.22 -4.67 2.77
CA GLU A 296 18.69 -6.01 3.10
C GLU A 296 19.85 -6.00 4.11
N ALA A 297 19.95 -7.06 4.91
CA ALA A 297 21.04 -7.21 5.87
C ALA A 297 22.38 -7.42 5.14
N GLY A 298 23.47 -6.88 5.70
CA GLY A 298 24.82 -7.10 5.18
C GLY A 298 25.23 -6.20 3.99
N VAL A 299 24.34 -5.32 3.52
CA VAL A 299 24.63 -4.40 2.41
C VAL A 299 25.12 -3.05 2.94
N ASP A 300 26.19 -2.53 2.33
CA ASP A 300 26.71 -1.18 2.55
C ASP A 300 25.77 -0.13 1.95
N ILE A 301 25.63 1.02 2.61
CA ILE A 301 24.65 2.05 2.22
C ILE A 301 25.39 3.35 1.91
N ASN A 302 25.15 3.93 0.74
CA ASN A 302 25.63 5.27 0.43
C ASN A 302 25.00 6.30 1.39
N LEU A 303 25.83 7.08 2.09
CA LEU A 303 25.38 7.99 3.14
C LEU A 303 24.47 9.09 2.60
N ASP A 304 24.71 9.57 1.37
CA ASP A 304 23.97 10.71 0.82
C ASP A 304 22.49 10.39 0.62
N GLY A 305 22.17 9.16 0.21
CA GLY A 305 20.80 8.69 0.02
C GLY A 305 20.20 7.94 1.22
N ALA A 306 20.99 7.70 2.26
CA ALA A 306 20.56 6.90 3.41
C ALA A 306 19.42 7.57 4.18
N VAL A 307 18.40 6.79 4.52
CA VAL A 307 17.33 7.20 5.43
C VAL A 307 17.04 6.07 6.41
N ILE A 308 16.62 6.45 7.61
CA ILE A 308 16.22 5.54 8.68
C ILE A 308 14.78 5.86 9.05
N GLY A 309 13.97 4.82 9.14
CA GLY A 309 12.64 4.87 9.71
C GLY A 309 12.67 4.32 11.13
N VAL A 310 12.08 5.04 12.08
CA VAL A 310 11.93 4.63 13.48
C VAL A 310 10.46 4.66 13.87
N ILE A 311 9.99 3.58 14.48
CA ILE A 311 8.59 3.37 14.88
C ILE A 311 8.52 3.26 16.40
N PHE A 312 7.73 4.13 17.00
CA PHE A 312 7.35 4.10 18.41
C PHE A 312 5.86 3.86 18.55
N VAL A 313 5.49 3.09 19.56
CA VAL A 313 4.09 2.79 19.86
C VAL A 313 3.73 3.22 21.27
N TYR A 314 2.50 3.72 21.40
CA TYR A 314 1.83 4.08 22.63
C TYR A 314 0.54 3.24 22.69
N PRO A 315 0.55 2.12 23.44
CA PRO A 315 -0.66 1.34 23.65
C PRO A 315 -1.73 2.18 24.34
N VAL A 316 -2.98 2.07 23.87
CA VAL A 316 -4.14 2.74 24.46
C VAL A 316 -5.25 1.70 24.69
N PRO A 317 -6.18 1.91 25.64
CA PRO A 317 -7.25 0.94 25.89
C PRO A 317 -8.36 0.98 24.84
N SER A 318 -8.49 2.08 24.11
CA SER A 318 -9.50 2.32 23.08
C SER A 318 -9.02 3.42 22.13
N LEU A 319 -9.77 3.66 21.04
CA LEU A 319 -9.53 4.81 20.18
C LEU A 319 -9.60 6.12 21.02
N PRO A 320 -8.59 6.99 20.97
CA PRO A 320 -8.58 8.22 21.75
C PRO A 320 -9.47 9.31 21.14
N ASP A 321 -9.74 10.37 21.90
CA ASP A 321 -10.45 11.56 21.43
C ASP A 321 -9.50 12.52 20.72
N ASN A 322 -8.25 12.61 21.20
CA ASN A 322 -7.19 13.38 20.56
C ASN A 322 -5.81 12.74 20.77
N ALA A 323 -4.90 13.06 19.86
CA ALA A 323 -3.49 12.76 19.99
C ALA A 323 -2.66 13.87 19.34
N THR A 324 -1.57 14.28 19.99
CA THR A 324 -0.66 15.30 19.44
C THR A 324 0.78 14.83 19.50
N MET A 325 1.59 15.29 18.56
CA MET A 325 3.03 15.12 18.53
C MET A 325 3.68 16.50 18.31
N THR A 326 4.52 16.93 19.24
CA THR A 326 5.23 18.21 19.11
C THR A 326 6.59 18.01 18.46
N TRP A 327 6.87 18.59 17.30
CA TRP A 327 8.18 18.52 16.67
C TRP A 327 9.16 19.51 17.32
N ASP A 328 10.36 19.03 17.67
CA ASP A 328 11.38 19.82 18.38
C ASP A 328 12.77 19.81 17.73
N MET A 329 12.86 19.32 16.48
CA MET A 329 14.12 19.23 15.72
C MET A 329 14.08 20.13 14.49
N PHE A 330 14.22 21.43 14.71
CA PHE A 330 14.36 22.41 13.63
C PHE A 330 15.80 22.91 13.57
N ASP A 331 16.32 23.06 12.35
CA ASP A 331 17.60 23.71 12.08
C ASP A 331 17.52 24.54 10.79
N GLU A 332 18.59 25.25 10.45
CA GLU A 332 18.64 26.11 9.25
C GLU A 332 18.35 25.36 7.93
N ARG A 333 18.62 24.05 7.88
CA ARG A 333 18.39 23.20 6.70
C ARG A 333 17.05 22.45 6.76
N THR A 334 16.42 22.40 7.93
CA THR A 334 15.21 21.62 8.24
C THR A 334 14.15 22.52 8.88
N ALA A 335 13.82 23.62 8.21
CA ALA A 335 12.77 24.54 8.66
C ALA A 335 11.35 24.03 8.36
N LEU A 336 11.20 23.14 7.37
CA LEU A 336 9.91 22.61 6.91
C LEU A 336 9.92 21.09 6.97
N VAL A 337 9.08 20.51 7.82
CA VAL A 337 9.01 19.06 8.04
C VAL A 337 7.66 18.53 7.55
N PRO A 338 7.63 17.71 6.48
CA PRO A 338 6.41 17.01 6.08
C PRO A 338 5.92 16.12 7.21
N ALA A 339 4.63 16.24 7.51
CA ALA A 339 4.00 15.42 8.53
C ALA A 339 2.60 14.97 8.12
N ALA A 340 2.10 13.89 8.73
CA ALA A 340 0.70 13.52 8.59
C ALA A 340 0.15 12.85 9.84
N ALA A 341 -1.06 13.23 10.22
CA ALA A 341 -1.90 12.42 11.10
C ALA A 341 -2.67 11.41 10.24
N VAL A 342 -2.84 10.18 10.69
CA VAL A 342 -3.46 9.11 9.90
C VAL A 342 -4.45 8.33 10.77
N ASP A 343 -5.67 8.18 10.30
CA ASP A 343 -6.69 7.30 10.86
C ASP A 343 -7.38 6.48 9.75
N GLU A 344 -8.54 5.88 10.04
CA GLU A 344 -9.30 5.10 9.05
C GLU A 344 -9.83 5.95 7.87
N ALA A 345 -10.00 7.25 8.02
CA ALA A 345 -10.41 8.16 6.95
C ALA A 345 -9.24 8.53 6.03
N GLY A 346 -8.00 8.35 6.50
CA GLY A 346 -6.79 8.46 5.70
C GLY A 346 -5.79 9.50 6.23
N PRO A 347 -4.75 9.82 5.44
CA PRO A 347 -3.69 10.70 5.89
C PRO A 347 -4.06 12.19 5.73
N PHE A 348 -4.06 12.91 6.85
CA PHE A 348 -4.16 14.36 6.93
C PHE A 348 -2.75 14.98 6.89
N LYS A 349 -2.30 15.29 5.67
CA LYS A 349 -0.95 15.81 5.43
C LYS A 349 -0.85 17.29 5.82
N THR A 350 0.26 17.65 6.45
CA THR A 350 0.62 19.02 6.79
C THR A 350 2.14 19.22 6.71
N TYR A 351 2.60 20.45 6.97
CA TYR A 351 4.00 20.74 7.20
C TYR A 351 4.16 21.38 8.57
N LEU A 352 5.17 20.95 9.32
CA LEU A 352 5.55 21.53 10.59
C LEU A 352 6.67 22.54 10.37
N GLU A 353 6.56 23.67 11.06
CA GLU A 353 7.47 24.81 11.04
C GLU A 353 7.76 25.24 12.49
N PRO A 354 8.82 26.03 12.77
CA PRO A 354 9.14 26.42 14.15
C PRO A 354 8.01 27.11 14.93
N ASP A 355 7.13 27.84 14.25
CA ASP A 355 5.93 28.49 14.79
C ASP A 355 4.66 27.63 14.69
N TYR A 356 4.71 26.53 13.93
CA TYR A 356 3.64 25.54 13.78
C TYR A 356 4.20 24.12 13.98
N ALA A 357 4.68 23.86 15.21
CA ALA A 357 5.45 22.65 15.53
C ALA A 357 4.58 21.45 15.94
N VAL A 358 3.30 21.64 16.21
CA VAL A 358 2.41 20.61 16.74
C VAL A 358 1.63 19.94 15.62
N LEU A 359 1.83 18.64 15.46
CA LEU A 359 0.94 17.78 14.68
C LEU A 359 -0.21 17.33 15.59
N GLU A 360 -1.43 17.72 15.24
CA GLU A 360 -2.64 17.40 16.01
C GLU A 360 -3.55 16.48 15.21
N TRP A 361 -4.08 15.46 15.89
CA TRP A 361 -5.18 14.64 15.42
C TRP A 361 -6.35 14.73 16.41
N GLN A 362 -7.54 14.91 15.87
CA GLN A 362 -8.79 14.97 16.62
C GLN A 362 -9.76 13.94 16.04
N ASN A 363 -10.42 13.18 16.92
CA ASN A 363 -11.37 12.18 16.50
C ASN A 363 -12.66 12.82 15.97
N PHE A 364 -12.89 12.69 14.66
CA PHE A 364 -14.14 13.08 13.99
C PHE A 364 -14.88 11.87 13.40
N LEU A 365 -14.46 10.64 13.74
CA LEU A 365 -15.05 9.41 13.20
C LEU A 365 -16.42 9.17 13.83
N LEU A 366 -17.44 9.00 12.99
CA LEU A 366 -18.81 8.76 13.45
C LEU A 366 -19.07 7.29 13.79
N ASN A 367 -18.47 6.37 13.02
CA ASN A 367 -18.62 4.93 13.19
C ASN A 367 -17.25 4.25 13.05
N PRO A 368 -16.32 4.49 13.98
CA PRO A 368 -14.98 3.93 13.89
C PRO A 368 -15.02 2.41 13.89
N THR A 369 -14.15 1.80 13.09
CA THR A 369 -14.00 0.35 13.03
C THR A 369 -13.29 -0.13 14.29
N ILE A 370 -14.04 -0.51 15.32
CA ILE A 370 -13.49 -1.06 16.57
C ILE A 370 -13.26 -2.56 16.37
N PRO A 371 -12.04 -3.08 16.54
CA PRO A 371 -11.79 -4.51 16.51
C PRO A 371 -12.60 -5.20 17.61
N GLY A 372 -13.32 -6.24 17.21
CA GLY A 372 -14.17 -7.02 18.10
C GLY A 372 -14.66 -8.25 17.36
N LEU A 373 -14.70 -9.38 18.07
CA LEU A 373 -15.19 -10.63 17.48
C LEU A 373 -16.66 -10.49 17.09
N ILE A 374 -16.97 -11.06 15.94
CA ILE A 374 -18.34 -11.25 15.51
C ILE A 374 -18.96 -12.36 16.36
N ASP A 375 -20.08 -12.06 17.02
CA ASP A 375 -20.86 -13.05 17.73
C ASP A 375 -21.43 -14.09 16.76
N LEU A 376 -20.98 -15.33 16.90
CA LEU A 376 -21.42 -16.44 16.07
C LEU A 376 -22.81 -16.93 16.50
N ALA A 377 -23.65 -17.25 15.52
CA ALA A 377 -24.92 -17.94 15.79
C ALA A 377 -24.64 -19.28 16.47
N SER A 378 -25.31 -19.57 17.59
CA SER A 378 -25.13 -20.84 18.29
C SER A 378 -25.60 -22.03 17.44
N PRO A 379 -24.94 -23.20 17.55
CA PRO A 379 -25.42 -24.43 16.94
C PRO A 379 -26.82 -24.79 17.46
N PRO A 380 -27.71 -25.36 16.62
CA PRO A 380 -28.94 -25.98 17.04
C PRO A 380 -28.76 -26.91 18.25
N SER A 381 -29.56 -26.72 19.29
CA SER A 381 -29.53 -27.60 20.46
C SER A 381 -29.95 -29.03 20.11
N ALA A 382 -29.54 -30.02 20.92
CA ALA A 382 -29.93 -31.42 20.74
C ALA A 382 -31.46 -31.61 20.67
N ALA A 383 -32.22 -30.81 21.43
CA ALA A 383 -33.69 -30.82 21.38
C ALA A 383 -34.23 -30.30 20.03
N ALA A 384 -33.65 -29.23 19.47
CA ALA A 384 -34.03 -28.72 18.16
C ALA A 384 -33.72 -29.74 17.05
N GLN A 385 -32.57 -30.43 17.14
CA GLN A 385 -32.21 -31.49 16.20
C GLN A 385 -33.15 -32.69 16.30
N TRP A 386 -33.48 -33.11 17.53
CA TRP A 386 -34.42 -34.21 17.76
C TRP A 386 -35.82 -33.89 17.22
N LEU A 387 -36.32 -32.66 17.43
CA LEU A 387 -37.58 -32.21 16.85
C LEU A 387 -37.57 -32.22 15.32
N TYR A 388 -36.44 -31.87 14.70
CA TYR A 388 -36.26 -31.96 13.24
C TYR A 388 -36.38 -33.42 12.75
N ILE A 389 -35.75 -34.38 13.42
CA ILE A 389 -35.86 -35.81 13.05
C ILE A 389 -37.27 -36.34 13.34
N ALA A 390 -37.82 -36.02 14.50
CA ALA A 390 -39.15 -36.45 14.94
C ALA A 390 -40.27 -35.96 14.00
N ARG A 391 -40.04 -34.87 13.26
CA ARG A 391 -40.95 -34.37 12.21
C ARG A 391 -41.34 -35.45 11.21
N TRP A 392 -40.37 -36.21 10.71
CA TRP A 392 -40.60 -37.22 9.67
C TRP A 392 -41.34 -38.43 10.22
N TRP A 393 -40.99 -38.85 11.43
CA TRP A 393 -41.71 -39.90 12.15
C TRP A 393 -43.16 -39.49 12.46
N ALA A 394 -43.36 -38.25 12.93
CA ALA A 394 -44.68 -37.70 13.20
C ALA A 394 -45.52 -37.58 11.91
N LEU A 395 -44.92 -37.16 10.79
CA LEU A 395 -45.58 -37.12 9.49
C LEU A 395 -46.04 -38.52 9.05
N GLY A 396 -45.19 -39.54 9.19
CA GLY A 396 -45.54 -40.93 8.90
C GLY A 396 -46.69 -41.43 9.78
N LEU A 397 -46.66 -41.13 11.08
CA LEU A 397 -47.73 -41.49 12.02
C LEU A 397 -49.06 -40.78 11.70
N VAL A 398 -49.01 -39.51 11.28
CA VAL A 398 -50.21 -38.77 10.80
C VAL A 398 -50.81 -39.46 9.58
N LEU A 399 -49.99 -39.87 8.60
CA LEU A 399 -50.48 -40.57 7.41
C LEU A 399 -51.16 -41.91 7.76
N VAL A 400 -50.55 -42.70 8.64
CA VAL A 400 -51.13 -43.98 9.09
C VAL A 400 -52.41 -43.77 9.87
N SER A 401 -52.44 -42.82 10.81
CA SER A 401 -53.62 -42.52 11.62
C SER A 401 -54.80 -42.00 10.79
N VAL A 402 -54.54 -41.20 9.75
CA VAL A 402 -55.56 -40.76 8.78
C VAL A 402 -56.11 -41.95 7.98
N VAL A 403 -55.27 -42.89 7.54
CA VAL A 403 -55.71 -44.10 6.82
C VAL A 403 -56.53 -45.03 7.72
N VAL A 404 -56.08 -45.25 8.96
CA VAL A 404 -56.81 -46.06 9.95
C VAL A 404 -58.12 -45.39 10.33
N TRP A 405 -58.15 -44.07 10.47
CA TRP A 405 -59.37 -43.31 10.71
C TRP A 405 -60.36 -43.45 9.55
N ARG A 406 -59.89 -43.36 8.30
CA ARG A 406 -60.74 -43.60 7.11
C ARG A 406 -61.37 -45.00 7.08
N ARG A 407 -60.70 -46.01 7.64
CA ARG A 407 -61.20 -47.41 7.67
C ARG A 407 -62.06 -47.73 8.89
N SER A 408 -61.67 -47.26 10.07
CA SER A 408 -62.30 -47.62 11.35
C SER A 408 -63.30 -46.59 11.87
N LYS A 409 -63.22 -45.34 11.39
CA LYS A 409 -63.95 -44.17 11.92
C LYS A 409 -63.86 -43.99 13.44
N SER A 410 -62.79 -44.48 14.07
CA SER A 410 -62.57 -44.33 15.52
C SER A 410 -62.19 -42.89 15.89
N ASN A 411 -62.75 -42.36 16.98
CA ASN A 411 -62.38 -41.03 17.48
C ASN A 411 -60.91 -40.96 17.93
N THR A 412 -60.35 -42.08 18.37
CA THR A 412 -58.96 -42.16 18.83
C THR A 412 -57.96 -41.87 17.70
N SER A 413 -58.24 -42.35 16.48
CA SER A 413 -57.37 -42.11 15.32
C SER A 413 -57.52 -40.71 14.74
N ALA A 414 -58.69 -40.08 14.89
CA ALA A 414 -58.90 -38.67 14.55
C ALA A 414 -58.08 -37.74 15.47
N VAL A 415 -58.15 -37.96 16.79
CA VAL A 415 -57.38 -37.18 17.78
C VAL A 415 -55.88 -37.36 17.57
N ALA A 416 -55.41 -38.58 17.32
CA ALA A 416 -54.01 -38.85 17.02
C ALA A 416 -53.50 -38.10 15.77
N SER A 417 -54.36 -37.97 14.74
CA SER A 417 -54.02 -37.23 13.52
C SER A 417 -53.84 -35.73 13.77
N VAL A 418 -54.73 -35.13 14.57
CA VAL A 418 -54.67 -33.69 14.92
C VAL A 418 -53.47 -33.39 15.82
N CYS A 419 -53.23 -34.21 16.85
CA CYS A 419 -52.05 -34.06 17.70
C CYS A 419 -50.75 -34.23 16.90
N GLY A 420 -50.69 -35.19 15.97
CA GLY A 420 -49.53 -35.37 15.10
C GLY A 420 -49.28 -34.17 14.18
N LEU A 421 -50.32 -33.55 13.61
CA LEU A 421 -50.20 -32.32 12.81
C LEU A 421 -49.65 -31.14 13.62
N LEU A 422 -50.07 -30.99 14.88
CA LEU A 422 -49.54 -29.97 15.78
C LEU A 422 -48.05 -30.20 16.10
N VAL A 423 -47.65 -31.45 16.35
CA VAL A 423 -46.23 -31.81 16.56
C VAL A 423 -45.40 -31.53 15.31
N VAL A 424 -45.92 -31.86 14.12
CA VAL A 424 -45.28 -31.53 12.84
C VAL A 424 -45.15 -30.01 12.68
N GLY A 425 -46.22 -29.24 12.91
CA GLY A 425 -46.19 -27.78 12.83
C GLY A 425 -45.19 -27.14 13.81
N LEU A 426 -45.19 -27.57 15.07
CA LEU A 426 -44.24 -27.10 16.07
C LEU A 426 -42.80 -27.47 15.72
N SER A 427 -42.59 -28.66 15.14
CA SER A 427 -41.27 -29.07 14.67
C SER A 427 -40.76 -28.21 13.52
N PHE A 428 -41.61 -27.65 12.65
CA PHE A 428 -41.16 -26.72 11.60
C PHE A 428 -40.68 -25.37 12.16
N ILE A 429 -41.19 -24.97 13.33
CA ILE A 429 -40.83 -23.72 14.00
C ILE A 429 -39.57 -23.89 14.86
N LEU A 430 -39.51 -24.98 15.66
CA LEU A 430 -38.46 -25.20 16.66
C LEU A 430 -37.38 -26.18 16.21
N GLY A 431 -37.70 -27.06 15.25
CA GLY A 431 -36.78 -28.08 14.76
C GLY A 431 -35.85 -27.53 13.69
N LYS A 432 -34.55 -27.51 13.99
CA LYS A 432 -33.50 -27.05 13.08
C LYS A 432 -32.58 -28.23 12.72
N PRO A 433 -32.31 -28.49 11.42
CA PRO A 433 -31.29 -29.45 11.04
C PRO A 433 -29.92 -28.91 11.44
N LEU A 434 -28.95 -29.80 11.65
CA LEU A 434 -27.59 -29.35 11.92
C LEU A 434 -26.81 -28.99 10.63
N ALA A 435 -27.13 -29.62 9.49
CA ALA A 435 -26.71 -29.18 8.14
C ALA A 435 -27.59 -29.82 7.03
N PRO A 436 -28.14 -29.02 6.09
CA PRO A 436 -27.64 -28.87 4.71
C PRO A 436 -27.23 -27.42 4.40
N PRO A 437 -26.75 -27.07 3.18
CA PRO A 437 -26.43 -25.68 2.83
C PRO A 437 -27.61 -24.76 3.14
N SER A 438 -27.34 -23.76 3.95
CA SER A 438 -28.25 -22.68 4.25
C SER A 438 -27.44 -21.40 4.42
N ALA A 439 -28.02 -20.24 4.12
CA ALA A 439 -27.37 -18.94 4.33
C ALA A 439 -26.87 -18.75 5.79
N ALA A 440 -27.45 -19.48 6.76
CA ALA A 440 -26.98 -19.46 8.14
C ALA A 440 -25.62 -20.20 8.32
N THR A 441 -25.39 -21.29 7.61
CA THR A 441 -24.13 -22.06 7.68
C THR A 441 -23.01 -21.35 6.92
N GLU A 442 -23.32 -20.75 5.76
CA GLU A 442 -22.38 -19.90 5.02
C GLU A 442 -21.92 -18.72 5.87
N LYS A 443 -22.85 -18.05 6.55
CA LYS A 443 -22.54 -16.96 7.48
C LYS A 443 -21.62 -17.39 8.62
N VAL A 444 -21.83 -18.58 9.19
CA VAL A 444 -20.93 -19.12 10.24
C VAL A 444 -19.51 -19.27 9.71
N VAL A 445 -19.32 -19.80 8.50
CA VAL A 445 -17.98 -19.95 7.90
C VAL A 445 -17.32 -18.59 7.69
N ILE A 446 -18.02 -17.62 7.12
CA ILE A 446 -17.47 -16.27 6.90
C ILE A 446 -17.11 -15.58 8.22
N ASP A 447 -18.00 -15.65 9.22
CA ASP A 447 -17.76 -15.01 10.51
C ASP A 447 -16.61 -15.68 11.28
N LEU A 448 -16.45 -17.00 11.16
CA LEU A 448 -15.28 -17.72 11.70
C LEU A 448 -13.97 -17.24 11.05
N LEU A 449 -13.93 -17.14 9.73
CA LEU A 449 -12.76 -16.63 9.01
C LEU A 449 -12.45 -15.18 9.41
N ARG A 450 -13.47 -14.32 9.51
CA ARG A 450 -13.32 -12.93 9.98
C ARG A 450 -12.75 -12.87 11.39
N ASN A 451 -13.26 -13.69 12.30
CA ASN A 451 -12.78 -13.75 13.67
C ASN A 451 -11.31 -14.21 13.75
N VAL A 452 -10.87 -15.12 12.88
CA VAL A 452 -9.45 -15.52 12.79
C VAL A 452 -8.58 -14.31 12.46
N TYR A 453 -8.92 -13.54 11.43
CA TYR A 453 -8.13 -12.36 11.07
C TYR A 453 -8.24 -11.22 12.09
N GLN A 454 -9.42 -10.98 12.67
CA GLN A 454 -9.63 -9.97 13.71
C GLN A 454 -8.88 -10.28 15.01
N ALA A 455 -8.58 -11.54 15.29
CA ALA A 455 -7.75 -11.88 16.45
C ALA A 455 -6.36 -11.23 16.39
N PHE A 456 -5.84 -10.94 15.19
CA PHE A 456 -4.56 -10.28 14.98
C PHE A 456 -4.63 -8.75 15.06
N ASP A 457 -5.81 -8.16 15.31
CA ASP A 457 -5.91 -6.75 15.69
C ASP A 457 -5.45 -6.52 17.15
N TYR A 458 -5.37 -7.58 17.98
CA TYR A 458 -4.82 -7.52 19.33
C TYR A 458 -3.27 -7.58 19.30
N ARG A 459 -2.63 -7.02 20.34
CA ARG A 459 -1.16 -6.92 20.43
C ARG A 459 -0.51 -8.05 21.22
N GLU A 460 -1.06 -8.33 22.40
CA GLU A 460 -0.48 -9.33 23.30
C GLU A 460 -0.75 -10.72 22.78
N GLU A 461 0.27 -11.57 22.76
CA GLU A 461 0.16 -12.94 22.26
C GLU A 461 -0.95 -13.70 23.01
N SER A 462 -1.07 -13.51 24.33
CA SER A 462 -2.16 -14.08 25.12
C SER A 462 -3.55 -13.66 24.62
N ASP A 463 -3.74 -12.38 24.31
CA ASP A 463 -5.03 -11.86 23.86
C ASP A 463 -5.39 -12.40 22.47
N ILE A 464 -4.39 -12.55 21.58
CA ILE A 464 -4.57 -13.19 20.27
C ILE A 464 -5.00 -14.65 20.46
N TYR A 465 -4.31 -15.41 21.31
CA TYR A 465 -4.62 -16.82 21.59
C TYR A 465 -6.03 -16.98 22.20
N ASP A 466 -6.36 -16.20 23.22
CA ASP A 466 -7.68 -16.21 23.89
C ASP A 466 -8.81 -15.84 22.92
N THR A 467 -8.52 -14.95 21.97
CA THR A 467 -9.47 -14.52 20.94
C THR A 467 -9.64 -15.60 19.86
N LEU A 468 -8.53 -16.20 19.40
CA LEU A 468 -8.56 -17.32 18.45
C LEU A 468 -9.31 -18.52 19.03
N GLU A 469 -9.13 -18.86 20.31
CA GLU A 469 -9.79 -20.01 20.96
C GLU A 469 -11.32 -19.94 20.87
N ARG A 470 -11.89 -18.75 20.78
CA ARG A 470 -13.35 -18.57 20.65
C ARG A 470 -13.88 -19.08 19.31
N SER A 471 -13.05 -19.08 18.27
CA SER A 471 -13.41 -19.45 16.89
C SER A 471 -12.64 -20.68 16.37
N VAL A 472 -11.53 -21.04 16.98
CA VAL A 472 -10.65 -22.14 16.57
C VAL A 472 -10.51 -23.13 17.71
N GLY A 473 -10.58 -24.43 17.41
CA GLY A 473 -10.50 -25.50 18.38
C GLY A 473 -9.25 -26.37 18.23
N GLY A 474 -8.73 -26.86 19.36
CA GLY A 474 -7.68 -27.88 19.39
C GLY A 474 -6.33 -27.41 18.85
N ASP A 475 -5.59 -28.35 18.27
CA ASP A 475 -4.21 -28.14 17.80
C ASP A 475 -4.13 -27.14 16.63
N LEU A 476 -5.23 -26.94 15.89
CA LEU A 476 -5.32 -25.98 14.79
C LEU A 476 -5.06 -24.54 15.24
N LEU A 477 -5.33 -24.22 16.51
CA LEU A 477 -5.13 -22.86 17.04
C LEU A 477 -3.68 -22.41 16.85
N THR A 478 -2.72 -23.26 17.22
CA THR A 478 -1.30 -22.94 17.10
C THR A 478 -0.86 -22.85 15.63
N GLU A 479 -1.39 -23.72 14.77
CA GLU A 479 -1.09 -23.70 13.33
C GLU A 479 -1.57 -22.41 12.67
N ILE A 480 -2.84 -22.03 12.88
CA ILE A 480 -3.42 -20.77 12.39
C ILE A 480 -2.65 -19.56 12.94
N TYR A 481 -2.28 -19.60 14.23
CA TYR A 481 -1.50 -18.53 14.84
C TYR A 481 -0.19 -18.31 14.10
N LEU A 482 0.61 -19.37 13.92
CA LEU A 482 1.93 -19.30 13.29
C LEU A 482 1.85 -18.96 11.81
N GLU A 483 0.91 -19.56 11.08
CA GLU A 483 0.73 -19.33 9.65
C GLU A 483 0.29 -17.89 9.36
N THR A 484 -0.74 -17.41 10.06
CA THR A 484 -1.26 -16.06 9.87
C THR A 484 -0.24 -15.01 10.33
N ARG A 485 0.47 -15.26 11.43
CA ARG A 485 1.57 -14.38 11.85
C ARG A 485 2.65 -14.28 10.77
N ARG A 486 3.07 -15.41 10.22
CA ARG A 486 4.08 -15.45 9.16
C ARG A 486 3.64 -14.71 7.90
N SER A 487 2.39 -14.87 7.48
CA SER A 487 1.86 -14.19 6.28
C SER A 487 1.75 -12.67 6.49
N LEU A 488 1.32 -12.22 7.67
CA LEU A 488 1.28 -10.80 8.03
C LEU A 488 2.69 -10.20 8.19
N GLU A 489 3.67 -10.97 8.68
CA GLU A 489 5.08 -10.58 8.74
C GLU A 489 5.70 -10.45 7.34
N LEU A 490 5.41 -11.38 6.42
CA LEU A 490 5.87 -11.31 5.02
C LEU A 490 5.22 -10.16 4.24
N ALA A 491 3.98 -9.78 4.58
CA ALA A 491 3.32 -8.62 4.01
C ALA A 491 4.01 -7.29 4.40
N ASN A 492 4.80 -7.31 5.47
CA ASN A 492 5.42 -6.14 6.07
C ASN A 492 6.83 -5.86 5.52
N GLN A 493 6.92 -5.10 4.41
CA GLN A 493 8.19 -4.70 3.79
C GLN A 493 8.80 -3.40 4.38
N GLY A 494 8.20 -2.84 5.45
CA GLY A 494 8.50 -1.50 5.95
C GLY A 494 8.43 -1.31 7.47
N GLY A 495 8.16 -2.37 8.24
CA GLY A 495 8.04 -2.35 9.69
C GLY A 495 6.60 -2.31 10.23
N ALA A 496 5.59 -1.87 9.47
CA ALA A 496 4.20 -1.77 9.91
C ALA A 496 3.37 -3.06 9.82
N ARG A 497 2.54 -3.31 10.83
CA ARG A 497 1.67 -4.50 10.87
C ARG A 497 0.63 -4.47 9.75
N ALA A 498 0.49 -5.59 9.05
CA ALA A 498 -0.58 -5.78 8.09
C ALA A 498 -1.90 -5.97 8.84
N LYS A 499 -2.92 -5.21 8.45
CA LYS A 499 -4.27 -5.31 8.98
C LYS A 499 -5.20 -5.85 7.91
N VAL A 500 -6.05 -6.80 8.26
CA VAL A 500 -7.12 -7.24 7.36
C VAL A 500 -8.26 -6.24 7.42
N LYS A 501 -8.57 -5.62 6.28
CA LYS A 501 -9.69 -4.68 6.14
C LYS A 501 -10.99 -5.42 5.86
N THR A 502 -10.93 -6.38 4.92
CA THR A 502 -12.12 -7.09 4.46
C THR A 502 -11.82 -8.55 4.16
N VAL A 503 -12.79 -9.40 4.48
CA VAL A 503 -12.85 -10.81 4.06
C VAL A 503 -14.11 -10.97 3.21
N GLU A 504 -13.92 -11.30 1.94
CA GLU A 504 -14.97 -11.42 0.92
C GLU A 504 -15.07 -12.85 0.41
N LEU A 505 -16.19 -13.49 0.67
CA LEU A 505 -16.49 -14.82 0.14
C LEU A 505 -16.68 -14.76 -1.38
N GLN A 506 -15.98 -15.62 -2.11
CA GLN A 506 -16.14 -15.77 -3.56
C GLN A 506 -16.99 -16.98 -3.90
N ASP A 507 -16.69 -18.12 -3.28
CA ASP A 507 -17.41 -19.37 -3.50
C ASP A 507 -17.40 -20.25 -2.23
N ILE A 508 -18.43 -21.05 -2.05
CA ILE A 508 -18.54 -21.99 -0.92
C ILE A 508 -19.40 -23.21 -1.27
N GLU A 509 -18.85 -24.39 -1.03
CA GLU A 509 -19.57 -25.66 -1.10
C GLU A 509 -19.55 -26.33 0.27
N ILE A 510 -20.74 -26.56 0.85
CA ILE A 510 -20.88 -27.12 2.21
C ILE A 510 -21.34 -28.56 2.13
N GLN A 511 -20.60 -29.45 2.79
CA GLN A 511 -20.91 -30.87 2.90
C GLN A 511 -21.17 -31.25 4.35
N PRO A 512 -22.17 -32.11 4.65
CA PRO A 512 -22.39 -32.62 6.00
C PRO A 512 -21.18 -33.41 6.49
N GLY A 513 -20.81 -33.25 7.77
CA GLY A 513 -19.74 -34.01 8.38
C GLY A 513 -20.14 -35.45 8.71
N THR A 514 -19.16 -36.26 9.10
CA THR A 514 -19.39 -37.65 9.53
C THR A 514 -20.12 -37.74 10.87
N ASP A 515 -19.87 -36.78 11.75
CA ASP A 515 -20.54 -36.66 13.05
C ASP A 515 -21.71 -35.71 12.95
N SER A 516 -22.75 -35.97 13.74
CA SER A 516 -23.96 -35.16 13.71
C SER A 516 -23.69 -33.70 14.02
N ASP A 517 -22.62 -33.38 14.76
CA ASP A 517 -22.17 -32.07 15.28
C ASP A 517 -21.19 -31.28 14.38
N SER A 518 -20.98 -31.73 13.13
CA SER A 518 -19.92 -31.22 12.25
C SER A 518 -20.34 -31.03 10.79
N PHE A 519 -19.63 -30.16 10.07
CA PHE A 519 -19.72 -30.00 8.63
C PHE A 519 -18.38 -29.60 8.03
N SER A 520 -18.19 -29.86 6.73
CA SER A 520 -17.05 -29.36 5.97
C SER A 520 -17.48 -28.30 4.97
N ALA A 521 -16.57 -27.40 4.63
CA ALA A 521 -16.78 -26.35 3.65
C ALA A 521 -15.55 -26.21 2.77
N ASP A 522 -15.75 -26.35 1.46
CA ASP A 522 -14.75 -26.01 0.46
C ASP A 522 -15.01 -24.56 0.08
N VAL A 523 -14.06 -23.67 0.38
CA VAL A 523 -14.29 -22.24 0.34
C VAL A 523 -13.19 -21.51 -0.40
N THR A 524 -13.62 -20.53 -1.21
CA THR A 524 -12.74 -19.56 -1.84
C THR A 524 -13.08 -18.17 -1.31
N TRP A 525 -12.09 -17.46 -0.77
CA TRP A 525 -12.28 -16.10 -0.25
C TRP A 525 -11.11 -15.19 -0.58
N ASN A 526 -11.42 -13.90 -0.68
CA ASN A 526 -10.42 -12.86 -0.85
C ASN A 526 -10.20 -12.14 0.50
N VAL A 527 -8.94 -11.91 0.83
CA VAL A 527 -8.50 -11.15 1.98
C VAL A 527 -7.86 -9.87 1.48
N ILE A 528 -8.47 -8.74 1.82
CA ILE A 528 -7.93 -7.42 1.52
C ILE A 528 -7.20 -6.94 2.78
N GLY A 529 -5.89 -6.97 2.74
CA GLY A 529 -5.00 -6.44 3.77
C GLY A 529 -4.55 -5.03 3.45
N SER A 530 -4.25 -4.24 4.47
CA SER A 530 -3.60 -2.94 4.35
C SER A 530 -2.43 -2.82 5.32
N VAL A 531 -1.32 -2.24 4.86
CA VAL A 531 -0.15 -1.90 5.68
C VAL A 531 0.07 -0.39 5.56
N GLY A 532 -0.04 0.34 6.67
CA GLY A 532 0.26 1.77 6.71
C GLY A 532 1.65 2.03 7.27
N HIS A 533 2.54 2.65 6.50
CA HIS A 533 3.83 3.15 6.99
C HIS A 533 4.26 4.40 6.21
N TRP A 534 5.01 5.30 6.85
CA TRP A 534 5.63 6.45 6.19
C TRP A 534 4.63 7.38 5.47
N GLY A 535 3.44 7.55 6.05
CA GLY A 535 2.39 8.42 5.54
C GLY A 535 1.63 7.89 4.32
N HIS A 536 1.78 6.60 4.00
CA HIS A 536 1.03 5.94 2.94
C HIS A 536 0.52 4.57 3.38
N VAL A 537 -0.55 4.10 2.72
CA VAL A 537 -1.19 2.81 2.98
C VAL A 537 -1.08 1.96 1.73
N HIS A 538 -0.46 0.79 1.86
CA HIS A 538 -0.41 -0.24 0.82
C HIS A 538 -1.55 -1.22 1.05
N THR A 539 -2.42 -1.39 0.06
CA THR A 539 -3.44 -2.44 0.08
C THR A 539 -2.98 -3.62 -0.75
N ARG A 540 -3.22 -4.84 -0.25
CA ARG A 540 -2.96 -6.09 -0.95
C ARG A 540 -4.23 -6.94 -0.92
N SER A 541 -4.46 -7.66 -2.00
CA SER A 541 -5.55 -8.63 -2.09
C SER A 541 -4.96 -10.00 -2.39
N ASN A 542 -5.28 -10.97 -1.55
CA ASN A 542 -4.92 -12.37 -1.74
C ASN A 542 -6.19 -13.21 -1.80
N GLN A 543 -6.22 -14.16 -2.73
CA GLN A 543 -7.26 -15.17 -2.81
C GLN A 543 -6.73 -16.48 -2.19
N TYR A 544 -7.56 -17.07 -1.34
CA TYR A 544 -7.33 -18.36 -0.71
C TYR A 544 -8.40 -19.34 -1.15
N GLN A 545 -7.99 -20.59 -1.39
CA GLN A 545 -8.87 -21.73 -1.53
C GLN A 545 -8.50 -22.76 -0.47
N ALA A 546 -9.45 -23.18 0.35
CA ALA A 546 -9.20 -24.14 1.43
C ALA A 546 -10.39 -25.07 1.68
N GLU A 547 -10.08 -26.24 2.24
CA GLU A 547 -11.05 -27.16 2.82
C GLU A 547 -11.10 -26.93 4.34
N LEU A 548 -12.27 -26.62 4.86
CA LEU A 548 -12.50 -26.35 6.28
C LEU A 548 -13.32 -27.47 6.92
N SER A 549 -13.02 -27.79 8.17
CA SER A 549 -13.88 -28.62 9.02
C SER A 549 -14.32 -27.84 10.25
N ILE A 550 -15.63 -27.73 10.45
CA ILE A 550 -16.25 -26.98 11.53
C ILE A 550 -17.04 -27.94 12.43
N ARG A 551 -16.90 -27.79 13.75
CA ARG A 551 -17.62 -28.60 14.74
C ARG A 551 -18.21 -27.73 15.84
N ALA A 552 -19.36 -28.14 16.38
CA ALA A 552 -19.92 -27.55 17.58
C ALA A 552 -19.17 -28.01 18.84
N VAL A 553 -18.44 -27.11 19.49
CA VAL A 553 -17.70 -27.35 20.75
C VAL A 553 -18.20 -26.36 21.80
N ASP A 554 -18.60 -26.84 22.98
CA ASP A 554 -19.15 -26.03 24.07
C ASP A 554 -20.28 -25.08 23.63
N ASN A 555 -21.20 -25.59 22.80
CA ASN A 555 -22.33 -24.84 22.25
C ASN A 555 -21.90 -23.62 21.40
N ARG A 556 -20.73 -23.69 20.76
CA ARG A 556 -20.20 -22.71 19.79
C ARG A 556 -19.64 -23.42 18.57
N TRP A 557 -19.80 -22.83 17.40
CA TRP A 557 -19.11 -23.31 16.21
C TRP A 557 -17.63 -22.96 16.29
N LYS A 558 -16.76 -23.95 16.06
CA LYS A 558 -15.32 -23.75 15.97
C LYS A 558 -14.76 -24.41 14.72
N LEU A 559 -13.78 -23.75 14.12
CA LEU A 559 -12.92 -24.32 13.10
C LEU A 559 -11.96 -25.31 13.77
N VAL A 560 -11.99 -26.58 13.34
CA VAL A 560 -11.18 -27.66 13.92
C VAL A 560 -10.15 -28.24 12.95
N LYS A 561 -10.31 -27.97 11.65
CA LYS A 561 -9.31 -28.26 10.62
C LYS A 561 -9.38 -27.22 9.50
N MET A 562 -8.23 -26.81 8.98
CA MET A 562 -8.09 -25.97 7.79
C MET A 562 -6.98 -26.55 6.91
N ASN A 563 -7.27 -26.77 5.63
CA ASN A 563 -6.30 -27.24 4.66
C ASN A 563 -6.27 -26.28 3.47
N VAL A 564 -5.28 -25.40 3.42
CA VAL A 564 -5.13 -24.41 2.32
C VAL A 564 -4.62 -25.14 1.08
N LEU A 565 -5.43 -25.14 0.02
CA LEU A 565 -5.15 -25.80 -1.25
C LEU A 565 -4.36 -24.87 -2.20
N GLN A 566 -4.74 -23.59 -2.23
CA GLN A 566 -4.14 -22.59 -3.10
C GLN A 566 -4.13 -21.22 -2.43
N GLU A 567 -3.02 -20.50 -2.61
CA GLU A 567 -2.89 -19.08 -2.31
C GLU A 567 -2.44 -18.37 -3.59
N GLN A 568 -3.18 -17.36 -4.00
CA GLN A 568 -2.85 -16.54 -5.16
C GLN A 568 -2.95 -15.06 -4.81
N ARG A 569 -1.90 -14.30 -5.15
CA ARG A 569 -1.95 -12.84 -5.12
C ARG A 569 -2.73 -12.32 -6.33
N LEU A 570 -3.72 -11.46 -6.08
CA LEU A 570 -4.56 -10.84 -7.11
C LEU A 570 -3.95 -9.55 -7.66
#